data_AF-A0A1I0D803-F1
#
_entry.id   AF-A0A1I0D803-F1
#
_cell.length_a   1.000
_cell.length_b   1.000
_cell.length_c   1.000
_cell.angle_alpha   90.00
_cell.angle_beta   90.00
_cell.angle_gamma   90.00
#
_symmetry.space_group_name_H-M   'P 1'
#
loop_
_entity.id
_entity.type
_entity.pdbx_description
1 polymer ?
#
loop_
_entity_poly.entity_id
_entity_poly.type
_entity_poly.pdbx_seq_one_letter_code
_entity_poly.pdbx_strand_id
1 'polypeptide(L)'
;MAIFSIMLGSIFFVIAIVWFTFVALFSDPNNAGVGFGFILGILPAILSLLLTIPSTVIRSIHVIKHKPQQTVKEKAILCIGLLISVAYCCAFIKLSFA
;
A
#
# COMPACT_ATOMS: atom_id res chain seq x y z
N MET A 1 8.12 -6.68 15.15
CA MET A 1 8.45 -6.91 13.72
C MET A 1 7.32 -6.52 12.77
N ALA A 2 6.07 -7.00 12.95
CA ALA A 2 4.98 -6.69 12.01
C ALA A 2 4.68 -5.18 11.80
N ILE A 3 4.73 -4.34 12.85
CA ILE A 3 4.57 -2.87 12.69
C ILE A 3 5.58 -2.28 11.71
N PHE A 4 6.83 -2.72 11.84
CA PHE A 4 7.90 -2.15 11.04
C PHE A 4 7.66 -2.44 9.56
N SER A 5 7.20 -3.66 9.24
CA SER A 5 6.80 -4.02 7.88
C SER A 5 5.61 -3.20 7.37
N ILE A 6 4.62 -2.92 8.22
CA ILE A 6 3.47 -2.05 7.86
C ILE A 6 3.95 -0.62 7.59
N MET A 7 4.83 -0.09 8.44
CA MET A 7 5.38 1.25 8.27
C MET A 7 6.22 1.34 6.99
N LEU A 8 7.09 0.37 6.74
CA LEU A 8 7.94 0.33 5.55
C LEU A 8 7.09 0.16 4.27
N GLY A 9 6.08 -0.71 4.31
CA GLY A 9 5.11 -0.86 3.25
C GLY A 9 4.28 0.41 2.99
N SER A 10 3.94 1.18 4.04
CA SER A 10 3.25 2.47 3.88
C SER A 10 4.11 3.54 3.22
N ILE A 11 5.42 3.54 3.45
CA ILE A 11 6.35 4.46 2.77
C ILE A 11 6.40 4.12 1.28
N PHE A 12 6.54 2.84 0.94
CA PHE A 12 6.51 2.40 -0.47
C PHE A 12 5.18 2.70 -1.16
N PHE A 13 4.07 2.63 -0.43
CA PHE A 13 2.74 3.01 -0.94
C PHE A 13 2.71 4.48 -1.39
N VAL A 14 3.20 5.38 -0.52
CA VAL A 14 3.23 6.81 -0.79
C VAL A 14 4.14 7.10 -1.99
N ILE A 15 5.32 6.48 -2.04
CA ILE A 15 6.25 6.62 -3.19
C ILE A 15 5.56 6.19 -4.48
N ALA A 16 4.86 5.05 -4.48
CA ALA A 16 4.14 4.57 -5.65
C ALA A 16 3.03 5.53 -6.10
N ILE A 17 2.20 6.04 -5.16
CA ILE A 17 1.13 6.99 -5.49
C ILE A 17 1.70 8.29 -6.06
N VAL A 18 2.73 8.85 -5.42
CA VAL A 18 3.36 10.10 -5.88
C VAL A 18 3.92 9.90 -7.29
N TRP A 19 4.57 8.76 -7.54
CA TRP A 19 5.10 8.43 -8.86
C TRP A 19 4.00 8.27 -9.91
N PHE A 20 2.95 7.49 -9.63
CA PHE A 20 1.84 7.33 -10.56
C PHE A 20 1.13 8.66 -10.86
N THR A 21 0.97 9.52 -9.85
CA THR A 21 0.39 10.84 -10.01
C THR A 21 1.27 11.74 -10.88
N PHE A 22 2.60 11.69 -10.66
CA PHE A 22 3.55 12.42 -11.48
C PHE A 22 3.51 11.96 -12.95
N VAL A 23 3.55 10.66 -13.20
CA VAL A 23 3.45 10.11 -14.55
C VAL A 23 2.12 10.50 -15.19
N ALA A 24 1.00 10.41 -14.47
CA ALA A 24 -0.33 10.75 -15.00
C ALA A 24 -0.51 12.24 -15.32
N LEU A 25 0.09 13.15 -14.55
CA LEU A 25 -0.07 14.60 -14.75
C LEU A 25 0.90 15.20 -15.76
N PHE A 26 2.12 14.65 -15.86
CA PHE A 26 3.21 15.27 -16.64
C PHE A 26 3.59 14.52 -17.91
N SER A 27 3.05 13.31 -18.12
CA SER A 27 3.35 12.56 -19.35
C SER A 27 2.35 12.89 -20.45
N ASP A 28 2.85 13.19 -21.65
CA ASP A 28 2.01 13.34 -22.84
C ASP A 28 1.42 11.97 -23.21
N PRO A 29 0.09 11.81 -23.26
CA PRO A 29 -0.56 10.52 -23.57
C PRO A 29 -0.21 9.97 -24.96
N ASN A 30 0.31 10.78 -25.87
CA ASN A 30 0.76 10.33 -27.19
C ASN A 30 2.21 9.83 -27.21
N ASN A 31 2.93 9.97 -26.09
CA ASN A 31 4.32 9.56 -26.00
C ASN A 31 4.45 8.13 -25.45
N ALA A 32 5.14 7.26 -26.18
CA ALA A 32 5.32 5.86 -25.80
C ALA A 32 6.01 5.66 -24.43
N GLY A 33 6.69 6.70 -23.92
CA GLY A 33 7.33 6.71 -22.59
C GLY A 33 6.38 6.66 -21.39
N VAL A 34 5.07 6.94 -21.59
CA VAL A 34 4.06 6.90 -20.50
C VAL A 34 3.99 5.49 -19.88
N GLY A 35 3.93 4.45 -20.72
CA GLY A 35 3.84 3.07 -20.25
C GLY A 35 5.07 2.64 -19.45
N PHE A 36 6.26 3.09 -19.85
CA PHE A 36 7.48 2.84 -19.10
C PHE A 36 7.48 3.55 -17.74
N GLY A 37 6.99 4.79 -17.69
CA GLY A 37 6.79 5.53 -16.43
C GLY A 37 5.86 4.78 -15.46
N PHE A 38 4.77 4.22 -15.95
CA PHE A 38 3.87 3.41 -15.12
C PHE A 38 4.53 2.13 -14.60
N ILE A 39 5.29 1.41 -15.43
CA ILE A 39 5.99 0.17 -15.03
C ILE A 39 6.94 0.42 -13.85
N LEU A 40 7.63 1.55 -13.84
CA LEU A 40 8.53 1.91 -12.73
C LEU A 40 7.78 2.11 -11.39
N GLY A 41 6.53 2.57 -11.42
CA GLY A 41 5.69 2.72 -10.24
C GLY A 41 5.09 1.42 -9.72
N ILE A 42 5.00 0.39 -10.56
CA ILE A 42 4.43 -0.92 -10.18
C ILE A 42 5.31 -1.63 -9.16
N LEU A 43 6.64 -1.53 -9.29
CA LEU A 43 7.57 -2.21 -8.39
C LEU A 43 7.42 -1.76 -6.91
N PRO A 44 7.46 -0.45 -6.57
CA PRO A 44 7.20 -0.01 -5.21
C PRO A 44 5.75 -0.32 -4.76
N ALA A 45 4.77 -0.34 -5.67
CA ALA A 45 3.41 -0.72 -5.35
C ALA A 45 3.29 -2.21 -4.94
N ILE A 46 3.97 -3.12 -5.65
CA ILE A 46 3.99 -4.55 -5.31
C ILE A 46 4.70 -4.78 -3.98
N LEU A 47 5.84 -4.12 -3.75
CA LEU A 47 6.57 -4.17 -2.48
C LEU A 47 5.71 -3.70 -1.32
N SER A 48 4.99 -2.58 -1.50
CA SER A 48 4.04 -2.10 -0.50
C SER A 48 2.95 -3.13 -0.20
N LEU A 49 2.34 -3.70 -1.23
CA LEU A 49 1.28 -4.71 -1.10
C LEU A 49 1.78 -5.95 -0.33
N LEU A 50 2.93 -6.48 -0.74
CA LEU A 50 3.52 -7.69 -0.16
C LEU A 50 3.94 -7.48 1.31
N LEU A 51 4.40 -6.28 1.67
CA LEU A 51 4.83 -5.98 3.04
C LEU A 51 3.65 -5.60 3.95
N THR A 52 2.63 -4.93 3.41
CA THR A 52 1.54 -4.36 4.19
C THR A 52 0.42 -5.36 4.44
N ILE A 53 -0.05 -6.09 3.42
CA ILE A 53 -1.22 -6.97 3.55
C ILE A 53 -0.98 -8.14 4.54
N PRO A 54 0.02 -9.01 4.37
CA PRO A 54 0.21 -10.13 5.31
C PRO A 54 0.54 -9.63 6.72
N SER A 55 1.31 -8.55 6.84
CA SER A 55 1.68 -7.97 8.14
C SER A 55 0.47 -7.37 8.87
N THR A 56 -0.45 -6.71 8.15
CA THR A 56 -1.69 -6.18 8.74
C THR A 56 -2.64 -7.30 9.15
N VAL A 57 -2.78 -8.35 8.32
CA VAL A 57 -3.64 -9.52 8.64
C VAL A 57 -3.12 -10.25 9.88
N ILE A 58 -1.85 -10.65 9.90
CA ILE A 58 -1.23 -11.36 11.03
C ILE A 58 -1.37 -10.54 12.31
N ARG A 59 -1.09 -9.23 12.23
CA ARG A 59 -1.14 -8.37 13.41
C ARG A 59 -2.57 -8.14 13.88
N SER A 60 -3.54 -8.00 12.98
CA SER A 60 -4.95 -7.83 13.35
C SER A 60 -5.50 -9.08 14.05
N ILE A 61 -5.21 -10.27 13.52
CA ILE A 61 -5.60 -11.54 14.15
C ILE A 61 -4.99 -11.67 15.55
N HIS A 62 -3.71 -11.34 15.69
CA HIS A 62 -3.02 -11.40 16.99
C HIS A 62 -3.63 -10.43 18.00
N VAL A 63 -3.99 -9.22 17.58
CA VAL A 63 -4.63 -8.22 18.45
C VAL A 63 -6.00 -8.67 18.93
N ILE A 64 -6.80 -9.27 18.05
CA ILE A 64 -8.12 -9.81 18.38
C ILE A 64 -8.00 -11.00 19.34
N LYS A 65 -7.07 -11.92 19.06
CA LYS A 65 -6.93 -13.19 19.80
C LYS A 65 -6.27 -13.03 21.16
N HIS A 66 -5.31 -12.11 21.30
CA HIS A 66 -4.48 -12.03 22.51
C HIS A 66 -4.66 -10.72 23.28
N LYS A 67 -5.47 -9.77 22.78
CA LYS A 67 -5.71 -8.45 23.38
C LYS A 67 -4.47 -7.82 24.02
N PRO A 68 -3.32 -7.77 23.32
CA PRO A 68 -2.12 -7.16 23.86
C PRO A 68 -2.38 -5.68 24.15
N GLN A 69 -1.79 -5.14 25.22
CA GLN A 69 -1.79 -3.70 25.46
C GLN A 69 -1.00 -3.01 24.35
N GLN A 70 -1.70 -2.44 23.38
CA GLN A 70 -1.09 -1.67 22.30
C GLN A 70 -0.90 -0.22 22.72
N THR A 71 0.25 0.36 22.38
CA THR A 71 0.41 1.81 22.52
C THR A 71 -0.37 2.55 21.42
N VAL A 72 -0.71 3.82 21.65
CA VAL A 72 -1.46 4.66 20.69
C VAL A 72 -0.79 4.69 19.31
N LYS A 73 0.56 4.73 19.28
CA LYS A 73 1.35 4.72 18.04
C LYS A 73 1.15 3.45 17.23
N GLU A 74 1.16 2.29 17.89
CA GLU A 74 0.99 0.99 17.23
C GLU A 74 -0.41 0.83 16.66
N LYS A 75 -1.42 1.35 17.36
CA LYS A 75 -2.81 1.36 16.90
C LYS A 75 -2.98 2.23 15.65
N ALA A 76 -2.32 3.40 15.64
CA ALA A 76 -2.30 4.28 14.47
C ALA A 76 -1.66 3.59 13.25
N ILE A 77 -0.50 2.94 13.42
CA ILE A 77 0.19 2.24 12.32
C ILE A 77 -0.65 1.06 11.80
N LEU A 78 -1.30 0.30 12.68
CA LEU A 78 -2.20 -0.77 12.28
C LEU A 78 -3.38 -0.22 11.46
N CYS A 79 -3.96 0.90 11.89
CA CYS A 79 -5.07 1.57 11.20
C CYS A 79 -4.66 2.04 9.80
N ILE A 80 -3.49 2.66 9.67
CA ILE A 80 -2.93 3.08 8.37
C ILE A 80 -2.73 1.87 7.45
N GLY A 81 -2.15 0.79 7.97
CA GLY A 81 -1.98 -0.44 7.21
C GLY A 81 -3.31 -1.03 6.73
N LEU A 82 -4.34 -1.03 7.59
CA LEU A 82 -5.70 -1.48 7.23
C LEU A 82 -6.31 -0.62 6.12
N LEU A 83 -6.18 0.71 6.20
CA LEU A 83 -6.64 1.62 5.16
C LEU A 83 -5.96 1.35 3.82
N ILE A 84 -4.64 1.13 3.82
CA ILE A 84 -3.87 0.79 2.61
C ILE A 84 -4.36 -0.54 2.03
N SER A 85 -4.54 -1.57 2.86
CA SER A 85 -5.07 -2.86 2.41
C SER A 85 -6.47 -2.73 1.79
N VAL A 86 -7.36 -1.93 2.38
CA VAL A 86 -8.70 -1.65 1.82
C VAL A 86 -8.60 -0.90 0.50
N ALA A 87 -7.71 0.09 0.40
CA ALA A 87 -7.48 0.83 -0.84
C ALA A 87 -7.02 -0.11 -1.98
N TYR A 88 -6.10 -1.04 -1.68
CA TYR A 88 -5.68 -2.06 -2.64
C TYR A 88 -6.82 -2.98 -3.06
N CYS A 89 -7.65 -3.46 -2.12
CA CYS A 89 -8.83 -4.26 -2.45
C CYS A 89 -9.81 -3.48 -3.35
N CYS A 90 -10.05 -2.21 -3.05
CA CYS A 90 -10.94 -1.37 -3.85
C CYS A 90 -10.39 -1.16 -5.28
N ALA A 91 -9.08 -0.94 -5.40
CA ALA A 91 -8.41 -0.84 -6.70
C ALA A 91 -8.52 -2.15 -7.50
N PHE A 92 -8.35 -3.31 -6.83
CA PHE A 92 -8.49 -4.62 -7.46
C PHE A 92 -9.92 -4.90 -7.96
N ILE A 93 -10.93 -4.53 -7.16
CA ILE A 93 -12.34 -4.63 -7.55
C ILE A 93 -12.58 -3.75 -8.78
N LYS A 94 -12.15 -2.48 -8.74
CA LYS A 94 -12.27 -1.60 -9.90
C LYS A 94 -11.58 -2.17 -11.14
N LEU A 95 -10.40 -2.75 -11.00
CA LEU A 95 -9.68 -3.37 -12.13
C LEU A 95 -10.43 -4.58 -12.69
N SER A 96 -11.11 -5.36 -11.85
CA SER A 96 -11.78 -6.61 -12.25
C SER A 96 -13.16 -6.37 -12.88
N PHE A 97 -13.80 -5.23 -12.56
CA PHE A 97 -15.11 -4.84 -13.09
C PHE A 97 -15.04 -3.67 -14.09
N ALA A 98 -13.83 -3.21 -14.45
CA ALA A 98 -13.57 -2.26 -15.53
C ALA A 98 -13.31 -3.00 -16.84
#